data_AF-A0A7X1NUH2-F1
#
_entry.id   AF-A0A7X1NUH2-F1
#
_cell.length_a   1.000
_cell.length_b   1.000
_cell.length_c   1.000
_cell.angle_alpha   90.00
_cell.angle_beta   90.00
_cell.angle_gamma   90.00
#
_symmetry.space_group_name_H-M   'P 1'
#
loop_
_entity.id
_entity.type
_entity.pdbx_description
1 polymer ?
#
loop_
_entity_poly.entity_id
_entity_poly.type
_entity_poly.pdbx_seq_one_letter_code
_entity_poly.pdbx_strand_id
1 'polypeptide(L)'
;MLPTLYLLLALALAGALVALLLRPGSARAGVVWGLAAGLPLLAALAGAFAGQSRAVRVLEGYAPAPVPVVLVHGVRRTTLTLSAADAACVERALRLGVRSELRTTGQPIPLTGETRVEGALPPTEIVGALTLRGLTCPNVRAVPEEG
;
A
#
# COMPACT_ATOMS: atom_id res chain seq x y z
N MET A 1 -4.72 -13.91 10.46
CA MET A 1 -4.65 -13.57 11.90
C MET A 1 -4.82 -12.07 12.15
N LEU A 2 -4.06 -11.18 11.53
CA LEU A 2 -4.24 -9.71 11.63
C LEU A 2 -5.69 -9.19 11.47
N PRO A 3 -6.47 -9.59 10.45
CA PRO A 3 -7.84 -9.08 10.30
C PRO A 3 -8.81 -9.63 11.36
N THR A 4 -8.54 -10.76 12.00
CA THR A 4 -9.41 -11.21 13.10
C THR A 4 -9.14 -10.38 14.35
N LEU A 5 -7.86 -10.05 14.60
CA LEU A 5 -7.42 -9.31 15.77
C LEU A 5 -7.91 -7.86 15.77
N TYR A 6 -7.81 -7.16 14.64
CA TYR A 6 -8.34 -5.80 14.54
C TYR A 6 -9.87 -5.77 14.82
N LEU A 7 -10.60 -6.84 14.52
CA LEU A 7 -12.09 -6.87 14.52
C LEU A 7 -12.56 -7.07 15.95
N LEU A 8 -11.87 -7.98 16.65
CA LEU A 8 -11.99 -8.13 18.10
C LEU A 8 -11.66 -6.82 18.82
N LEU A 9 -10.59 -6.12 18.41
CA LEU A 9 -10.23 -4.83 19.00
C LEU A 9 -11.31 -3.75 18.74
N ALA A 10 -11.82 -3.67 17.52
CA ALA A 10 -12.89 -2.74 17.16
C ALA A 10 -14.18 -3.05 17.94
N LEU A 11 -14.58 -4.32 18.06
CA LEU A 11 -15.72 -4.76 18.85
C LEU A 11 -15.53 -4.45 20.35
N ALA A 12 -14.34 -4.70 20.89
CA ALA A 12 -14.03 -4.38 22.29
C ALA A 12 -14.12 -2.88 22.56
N LEU A 13 -13.59 -2.03 21.67
CA LEU A 13 -13.65 -0.58 21.83
C LEU A 13 -15.08 -0.05 21.67
N ALA A 14 -15.84 -0.57 20.71
CA ALA A 14 -17.25 -0.24 20.54
C ALA A 14 -18.06 -0.64 21.78
N GLY A 15 -17.83 -1.85 22.32
CA GLY A 15 -18.44 -2.31 23.56
C GLY A 15 -18.09 -1.42 24.76
N ALA A 16 -16.83 -0.98 24.87
CA ALA A 16 -16.40 -0.05 25.91
C ALA A 16 -17.10 1.31 25.80
N LEU A 17 -17.25 1.86 24.59
CA LEU A 17 -17.98 3.12 24.37
C LEU A 17 -19.47 2.99 24.70
N VAL A 18 -20.11 1.89 24.30
CA VAL A 18 -21.51 1.60 24.64
C VAL A 18 -21.68 1.47 26.15
N ALA A 19 -20.80 0.76 26.85
CA ALA A 19 -20.82 0.65 28.31
C ALA A 19 -20.62 2.01 29.00
N LEU A 20 -19.84 2.91 28.40
CA LEU A 20 -19.65 4.29 28.87
C LEU A 20 -20.92 5.12 28.73
N LEU A 21 -21.61 5.00 27.59
CA LEU A 21 -22.86 5.71 27.27
C LEU A 21 -24.06 5.21 28.10
N LEU A 22 -24.08 3.93 28.44
CA LEU A 22 -25.14 3.30 29.23
C LEU A 22 -25.05 3.59 30.73
N ARG A 23 -24.03 4.33 31.22
CA ARG A 23 -23.93 4.73 32.63
C ARG A 23 -24.73 6.02 32.87
N PRO A 24 -25.95 5.95 33.46
CA PRO A 24 -26.73 7.15 33.75
C PRO A 24 -26.01 8.00 34.81
N GLY A 25 -25.94 9.31 34.57
CA GLY A 25 -25.59 10.28 35.62
C GLY A 25 -24.15 10.78 35.69
N SER A 26 -23.28 10.59 34.68
CA SER A 26 -21.97 11.24 34.69
C SER A 26 -21.50 11.74 33.32
N ALA A 27 -21.90 12.96 32.97
CA ALA A 27 -21.10 13.84 32.12
C ALA A 27 -19.80 14.27 32.85
N ARG A 28 -19.05 13.30 33.38
CA ARG A 28 -17.70 13.53 33.92
C ARG A 28 -16.78 13.70 32.73
N ALA A 29 -15.81 14.59 32.84
CA ALA A 29 -14.81 14.85 31.80
C ALA A 29 -14.27 13.54 31.18
N GLY A 30 -14.07 12.48 31.98
CA GLY A 30 -13.63 11.16 31.49
C GLY A 30 -14.50 10.52 30.40
N VAL A 31 -15.82 10.75 30.38
CA VAL A 31 -16.71 10.22 29.33
C VAL A 31 -16.48 10.96 28.01
N VAL A 32 -16.35 12.28 28.08
CA VAL A 32 -16.05 13.14 26.92
C VAL A 32 -14.66 12.82 26.36
N TRP A 33 -13.65 12.68 27.22
CA TRP A 33 -12.30 12.28 26.84
C TRP A 33 -12.25 10.87 26.25
N GLY A 34 -12.98 9.93 26.85
CA GLY A 34 -13.08 8.55 26.34
C GLY A 34 -13.72 8.48 24.95
N LEU A 35 -14.78 9.25 24.71
CA LEU A 35 -15.41 9.35 23.38
C LEU A 35 -14.50 10.07 22.37
N ALA A 36 -13.88 11.19 22.77
CA ALA A 36 -13.00 11.97 21.92
C ALA A 36 -11.76 11.17 21.47
N ALA A 37 -11.24 10.27 22.30
CA ALA A 37 -10.13 9.38 21.93
C ALA A 37 -10.60 8.09 21.25
N GLY A 38 -11.71 7.51 21.71
CA GLY A 38 -12.20 6.21 21.25
C GLY A 38 -12.81 6.25 19.85
N LEU A 39 -13.56 7.31 19.50
CA LEU A 39 -14.18 7.43 18.18
C LEU A 39 -13.15 7.52 17.05
N PRO A 40 -12.09 8.36 17.12
CA PRO A 40 -11.03 8.37 16.11
C PRO A 40 -10.31 7.03 16.00
N LEU A 41 -10.09 6.34 17.13
CA LEU A 41 -9.45 5.03 17.12
C LEU A 41 -10.32 3.98 16.41
N LEU A 42 -11.62 3.94 16.68
CA LEU A 42 -12.56 3.08 15.93
C LEU A 42 -12.57 3.41 14.44
N ALA A 43 -12.61 4.69 14.08
CA ALA A 43 -12.58 5.12 12.69
C ALA A 43 -11.29 4.66 11.98
N ALA A 44 -10.14 4.76 12.65
CA ALA A 44 -8.86 4.27 12.14
C ALA A 44 -8.86 2.75 11.94
N LEU A 45 -9.38 1.98 12.91
CA LEU A 45 -9.49 0.53 12.81
C LEU A 45 -10.43 0.08 11.69
N ALA A 46 -11.61 0.72 11.58
CA ALA A 46 -12.56 0.46 10.51
C ALA A 46 -11.97 0.79 9.13
N GLY A 47 -11.24 1.91 9.02
CA GLY A 47 -10.52 2.29 7.80
C GLY A 47 -9.45 1.26 7.40
N ALA A 48 -8.63 0.81 8.36
CA ALA A 48 -7.64 -0.23 8.12
C ALA A 48 -8.28 -1.54 7.63
N PHE A 49 -9.42 -1.92 8.21
CA PHE A 49 -10.20 -3.07 7.77
C PHE A 49 -10.76 -2.98 6.38
N ALA A 50 -11.42 -1.85 6.09
CA ALA A 50 -12.00 -1.60 4.80
C ALA A 50 -10.90 -1.71 3.73
N GLY A 51 -9.73 -1.11 3.99
CA GLY A 51 -8.55 -1.22 3.14
C GLY A 51 -8.09 -2.66 2.90
N GLN A 52 -7.95 -3.46 3.96
CA GLN A 52 -7.55 -4.87 3.84
C GLN A 52 -8.58 -5.71 3.07
N SER A 53 -9.88 -5.53 3.34
CA SER A 53 -10.94 -6.27 2.63
C SER A 53 -11.03 -5.90 1.14
N ARG A 54 -10.79 -4.63 0.82
CA ARG A 54 -10.74 -4.13 -0.56
C ARG A 54 -9.54 -4.71 -1.28
N ALA A 55 -8.37 -4.74 -0.63
CA ALA A 55 -7.17 -5.32 -1.21
C ALA A 55 -7.35 -6.81 -1.53
N VAL A 56 -8.00 -7.59 -0.65
CA VAL A 56 -8.32 -9.00 -0.93
C VAL A 56 -9.22 -9.14 -2.16
N ARG A 57 -10.28 -8.32 -2.25
CA ARG A 57 -11.21 -8.35 -3.39
C ARG A 57 -10.56 -7.95 -4.71
N VAL A 58 -9.69 -6.93 -4.69
CA VAL A 58 -8.97 -6.48 -5.90
C VAL A 58 -7.99 -7.56 -6.41
N LEU A 59 -7.42 -8.34 -5.49
CA LEU A 59 -6.50 -9.43 -5.83
C LEU A 59 -7.23 -10.75 -6.11
N GLU A 60 -8.56 -10.78 -6.01
CA GLU A 60 -9.34 -11.97 -6.30
C GLU A 60 -9.25 -12.29 -7.80
N GLY A 61 -8.76 -13.48 -8.15
CA GLY A 61 -8.50 -13.86 -9.53
C GLY A 61 -7.25 -13.23 -10.16
N TYR A 62 -6.50 -12.40 -9.43
CA TYR A 62 -5.21 -11.90 -9.91
C TYR A 62 -4.15 -13.01 -9.87
N ALA A 63 -3.71 -13.44 -11.06
CA ALA A 63 -2.60 -14.38 -11.23
C ALA A 63 -1.30 -13.62 -11.56
N PRO A 64 -0.31 -13.58 -10.65
CA PRO A 64 0.95 -12.90 -10.93
C PRO A 64 1.73 -13.64 -12.03
N ALA A 65 1.96 -12.96 -13.15
CA ALA A 65 2.75 -13.46 -14.28
C ALA A 65 3.91 -12.51 -14.62
N PRO A 66 5.03 -13.02 -15.16
CA PRO A 66 6.09 -12.18 -15.70
C PRO A 66 5.57 -11.29 -16.82
N VAL A 67 6.02 -10.03 -16.85
CA VAL A 67 5.57 -9.03 -17.82
C VAL A 67 6.75 -8.57 -18.67
N PRO A 68 6.70 -8.72 -20.01
CA PRO A 68 7.67 -8.10 -20.90
C PRO A 68 7.39 -6.59 -20.97
N VAL A 69 8.41 -5.79 -20.70
CA VAL A 69 8.35 -4.33 -20.77
C VAL A 69 9.57 -3.78 -21.49
N VAL A 70 9.40 -2.63 -22.13
CA VAL A 70 10.50 -1.85 -22.68
C VAL A 70 10.61 -0.58 -21.86
N LEU A 71 11.73 -0.43 -21.16
CA LEU A 71 12.08 0.79 -20.43
C LEU A 71 12.80 1.74 -21.39
N VAL A 72 12.24 2.94 -21.54
CA VAL A 72 12.77 3.99 -22.39
C VAL A 72 13.27 5.12 -21.51
N HIS A 73 14.56 5.43 -21.60
CA HIS A 73 15.19 6.53 -20.87
C HIS A 73 16.02 7.36 -21.85
N GLY A 74 15.49 8.52 -22.25
CA GLY A 74 16.02 9.30 -23.36
C GLY A 74 16.02 8.49 -24.66
N VAL A 75 17.22 8.26 -25.23
CA VAL A 75 17.40 7.49 -26.48
C VAL A 75 17.62 5.99 -26.21
N ARG A 76 17.88 5.60 -24.95
CA ARG A 76 18.11 4.19 -24.61
C ARG A 76 16.79 3.46 -24.45
N ARG A 77 16.67 2.32 -25.13
CA ARG A 77 15.55 1.38 -24.99
C ARG A 77 16.09 0.06 -24.49
N THR A 78 15.56 -0.40 -23.36
CA THR A 78 15.97 -1.66 -22.74
C THR A 78 14.76 -2.57 -22.60
N THR A 79 14.78 -3.69 -23.32
CA THR A 79 13.73 -4.70 -23.23
C THR A 79 14.05 -5.64 -22.08
N LEU A 80 13.12 -5.80 -21.14
CA LEU A 80 13.26 -6.65 -19.97
C LEU A 80 11.98 -7.42 -19.73
N THR A 81 12.11 -8.62 -19.15
CA THR A 81 10.97 -9.34 -18.59
C THR A 81 11.04 -9.20 -17.08
N LEU A 82 10.11 -8.43 -16.52
CA LEU A 82 10.02 -8.21 -15.09
C LEU A 82 9.17 -9.30 -14.43
N SER A 83 9.55 -9.69 -13.21
CA SER A 83 8.64 -10.46 -12.36
C SER A 83 7.40 -9.60 -12.04
N ALA A 84 6.28 -10.23 -11.68
CA ALA A 84 5.08 -9.50 -11.28
C ALA A 84 5.34 -8.53 -10.11
N ALA A 85 6.24 -8.91 -9.19
CA ALA A 85 6.64 -8.07 -8.07
C ALA A 85 7.48 -6.87 -8.53
N ASP A 86 8.49 -7.10 -9.37
CA ASP A 86 9.34 -6.02 -9.90
C ASP A 86 8.53 -5.04 -10.76
N ALA A 87 7.60 -5.54 -11.59
CA ALA A 87 6.71 -4.71 -12.39
C ALA A 87 5.82 -3.82 -11.51
N ALA A 88 5.28 -4.36 -10.41
CA ALA A 88 4.51 -3.58 -9.45
C ALA A 88 5.38 -2.54 -8.71
N CYS A 89 6.64 -2.88 -8.41
CA CYS A 89 7.59 -1.94 -7.80
C CYS A 89 7.99 -0.81 -8.76
N VAL A 90 8.17 -1.11 -10.05
CA VAL A 90 8.45 -0.11 -11.10
C VAL A 90 7.25 0.80 -11.30
N GLU A 91 6.02 0.28 -11.38
CA GLU A 91 4.82 1.12 -11.43
C GLU A 91 4.74 2.06 -10.24
N ARG A 92 4.97 1.55 -9.02
CA ARG A 92 4.93 2.38 -7.82
C ARG A 92 5.99 3.47 -7.85
N ALA A 93 7.22 3.13 -8.22
CA ALA A 93 8.33 4.08 -8.30
C ALA A 93 8.02 5.22 -9.27
N LEU A 94 7.56 4.89 -10.47
CA LEU A 94 7.21 5.88 -11.50
C LEU A 94 6.00 6.73 -11.08
N ARG A 95 4.96 6.11 -10.49
CA ARG A 95 3.77 6.83 -10.00
C ARG A 95 4.10 7.81 -8.88
N LEU A 96 4.97 7.41 -7.95
CA LEU A 96 5.40 8.26 -6.83
C LEU A 96 6.42 9.32 -7.25
N GLY A 97 7.00 9.22 -8.45
CA GLY A 97 7.99 10.16 -8.96
C GLY A 97 9.29 10.20 -8.17
N VAL A 98 9.56 9.18 -7.34
CA VAL A 98 10.77 9.11 -6.52
C VAL A 98 11.91 8.59 -7.39
N ARG A 99 13.03 9.33 -7.45
CA ARG A 99 14.25 8.85 -8.12
C ARG A 99 14.66 7.51 -7.54
N SER A 100 14.69 6.52 -8.42
CA SER A 100 14.99 5.15 -8.04
C SER A 100 15.77 4.46 -9.14
N GLU A 101 16.37 3.33 -8.80
CA GLU A 101 17.10 2.50 -9.73
C GLU A 101 16.53 1.09 -9.72
N LEU A 102 16.34 0.54 -10.91
CA LEU A 102 16.05 -0.87 -11.13
C LEU A 102 17.37 -1.62 -11.30
N ARG A 103 17.68 -2.50 -10.35
CA ARG A 103 18.80 -3.44 -10.44
C ARG A 103 18.42 -4.56 -11.40
N THR A 104 19.25 -4.73 -12.43
CA THR A 104 19.15 -5.84 -13.37
C THR A 104 20.42 -6.68 -13.30
N THR A 105 20.51 -7.76 -14.06
CA THR A 105 21.76 -8.54 -14.22
C THR A 105 22.87 -7.74 -14.91
N GLY A 106 22.53 -6.64 -15.58
CA GLY A 106 23.47 -5.72 -16.21
C GLY A 106 23.62 -4.42 -15.44
N GLN A 107 23.65 -3.30 -16.18
CA GLN A 107 23.70 -1.96 -15.59
C GLN A 107 22.37 -1.63 -14.87
N PRO A 108 22.42 -1.00 -13.69
CA PRO A 108 21.25 -0.41 -13.05
C PRO A 108 20.56 0.57 -14.00
N ILE A 109 19.24 0.52 -14.05
CA ILE A 109 18.44 1.39 -14.92
C ILE A 109 17.81 2.49 -14.06
N PRO A 110 18.09 3.77 -14.33
CA PRO A 110 17.47 4.86 -13.59
C PRO A 110 15.96 4.93 -13.94
N LEU A 111 15.16 5.00 -12.89
CA LEU A 111 13.73 5.27 -12.91
C LEU A 111 13.54 6.71 -12.45
N THR A 112 13.42 7.62 -13.41
CA THR A 112 13.14 9.04 -13.17
C THR A 112 11.80 9.42 -13.82
N GLY A 113 11.34 10.65 -13.63
CA GLY A 113 10.15 11.16 -14.33
C GLY A 113 10.26 11.17 -15.86
N GLU A 114 11.48 11.02 -16.41
CA GLU A 114 11.73 10.92 -17.84
C GLU A 114 11.65 9.47 -18.35
N THR A 115 11.71 8.49 -17.44
CA THR A 115 11.65 7.07 -17.79
C THR A 115 10.21 6.71 -18.18
N ARG A 116 10.03 6.31 -19.43
CA ARG A 116 8.75 5.79 -19.95
C ARG A 116 8.80 4.27 -19.99
N VAL A 117 7.66 3.65 -19.71
CA VAL A 117 7.50 2.20 -19.84
C VAL A 117 6.53 1.93 -20.97
N GLU A 118 7.02 1.21 -21.98
CA GLU A 118 6.20 0.66 -23.05
C GLU A 118 5.91 -0.80 -22.69
N GLY A 119 4.64 -1.13 -22.47
CA GLY A 119 4.20 -2.44 -22.00
C GLY A 119 3.08 -2.34 -20.96
N ALA A 120 2.49 -3.47 -20.61
CA ALA A 120 1.38 -3.53 -19.67
C ALA A 120 1.88 -3.72 -18.23
N LEU A 121 2.26 -2.63 -17.56
CA LEU A 121 2.49 -2.69 -16.11
C LEU A 121 1.19 -3.07 -15.37
N PRO A 122 1.28 -3.71 -14.19
CA PRO A 122 0.10 -3.99 -13.38
C PRO A 122 -0.67 -2.70 -13.08
N PRO A 123 -2.01 -2.73 -13.14
CA PRO A 123 -2.81 -1.54 -12.86
C PRO A 123 -2.61 -1.06 -11.42
N THR A 124 -2.69 0.25 -11.24
CA THR A 124 -2.45 0.94 -9.96
C THR A 124 -3.25 0.37 -8.79
N GLU A 125 -4.47 -0.10 -9.04
CA GLU A 125 -5.32 -0.73 -8.01
C GLU A 125 -4.71 -2.04 -7.48
N ILE A 126 -4.18 -2.88 -8.38
CA ILE A 126 -3.51 -4.13 -8.04
C ILE A 126 -2.21 -3.84 -7.31
N VAL A 127 -1.41 -2.87 -7.78
CA VAL A 127 -0.18 -2.48 -7.08
C VAL A 127 -0.49 -1.93 -5.69
N GLY A 128 -1.54 -1.11 -5.55
CA GLY A 128 -2.03 -0.63 -4.26
C GLY A 128 -2.40 -1.78 -3.32
N ALA A 129 -3.17 -2.75 -3.81
CA ALA A 129 -3.55 -3.92 -3.03
C ALA A 129 -2.33 -4.79 -2.64
N LEU A 130 -1.37 -5.00 -3.55
CA LEU A 130 -0.10 -5.68 -3.27
C LEU A 130 0.71 -4.92 -2.20
N THR A 131 0.69 -3.58 -2.24
CA THR A 131 1.31 -2.72 -1.21
C THR A 131 0.78 -3.05 0.18
N LEU A 132 -0.55 -3.05 0.33
CA LEU A 132 -1.23 -3.32 1.60
C LEU A 132 -1.03 -4.75 2.11
N ARG A 133 -0.67 -5.67 1.20
CA ARG A 133 -0.38 -7.08 1.48
C ARG A 133 1.12 -7.36 1.68
N GLY A 134 1.97 -6.34 1.63
CA GLY A 134 3.40 -6.45 1.92
C GLY A 134 4.30 -6.67 0.70
N LEU A 135 4.00 -6.00 -0.43
CA LEU A 135 4.89 -6.02 -1.61
C LEU A 135 6.32 -5.64 -1.23
N THR A 136 7.25 -6.55 -1.46
CA THR A 136 8.69 -6.34 -1.31
C THR A 136 9.33 -5.98 -2.65
N CYS A 137 10.23 -4.99 -2.62
CA CYS A 137 10.92 -4.46 -3.80
C CYS A 137 12.43 -4.65 -3.68
N PRO A 138 12.96 -5.88 -3.81
CA PRO A 138 14.40 -6.12 -3.64
C PRO A 138 15.24 -5.50 -4.76
N ASN A 139 14.69 -5.42 -5.98
CA ASN A 139 15.41 -4.95 -7.16
C ASN A 139 15.17 -3.46 -7.47
N VAL A 140 14.28 -2.78 -6.75
CA VAL A 140 13.99 -1.35 -6.95
C VAL A 140 14.39 -0.59 -5.69
N ARG A 141 15.34 0.34 -5.81
CA ARG A 141 15.85 1.11 -4.67
C ARG A 141 15.71 2.61 -4.92
N ALA A 142 15.22 3.34 -3.93
CA ALA A 142 15.27 4.81 -3.97
C ALA A 142 16.72 5.29 -3.88
N VAL A 143 17.06 6.30 -4.67
CA VAL A 143 18.38 6.93 -4.69
C VAL A 143 18.22 8.35 -4.16
N PRO A 144 19.07 8.81 -3.24
CA PRO A 144 19.01 10.19 -2.76
C PRO A 144 19.22 11.16 -3.92
N GLU A 145 18.46 12.27 -3.90
CA GLU A 145 18.75 13.42 -4.77
C GLU A 145 20.11 13.99 -4.33
N GLU A 146 21.11 13.97 -5.20
CA GLU A 146 22.35 14.74 -4.97
C GLU A 146 21.95 16.22 -4.87
N GLY A 147 22.17 16.81 -3.70
CA GLY A 147 21.90 18.22 -3.37
C GLY A 147 23.08 19.13 -3.67
#